data_AF-A0A5D3K7X8-F1
#
_entry.id   AF-A0A5D3K7X8-F1
#
_cell.length_a   1.000
_cell.length_b   1.000
_cell.length_c   1.000
_cell.angle_alpha   90.00
_cell.angle_beta   90.00
_cell.angle_gamma   90.00
#
_symmetry.space_group_name_H-M   'P 1'
#
loop_
_entity.id
_entity.type
_entity.pdbx_description
1 polymer ?
#
loop_
_entity_poly.entity_id
_entity_poly.type
_entity_poly.pdbx_seq_one_letter_code
_entity_poly.pdbx_strand_id
1 'polypeptide(L)' 'MEGEVDRELAILDREITKHRQHIKDQAILIGVLERDGHNISDQELTLKQERSELAKKITRQIALLQRTVIPAK' A
#
# COMPACT_ATOMS: atom_id res chain seq x y z
N MET A 1 8.59 1.97 25.09
CA MET A 1 9.07 2.40 23.75
C MET A 1 8.86 1.30 22.72
N GLU A 2 9.23 0.03 22.97
CA GLU A 2 8.94 -1.10 22.06
C GLU A 2 7.44 -1.23 21.71
N GLY A 3 6.55 -1.18 22.70
CA GLY A 3 5.10 -1.33 22.45
C GLY A 3 4.44 -0.22 21.62
N GLU A 4 5.09 0.92 21.40
CA GLU A 4 4.57 1.98 20.50
C GLU A 4 4.93 1.68 19.04
N VAL A 5 6.16 1.22 18.79
CA VAL A 5 6.61 0.80 17.46
C VAL A 5 5.85 -0.44 16.99
N ASP A 6 5.61 -1.40 17.88
CA ASP A 6 4.82 -2.60 17.55
C ASP A 6 3.36 -2.26 17.20
N ARG A 7 2.77 -1.27 17.88
CA ARG A 7 1.43 -0.78 17.54
C ARG A 7 1.43 -0.07 16.19
N GLU A 8 2.42 0.78 15.91
CA GLU A 8 2.56 1.46 14.63
C GLU A 8 2.73 0.45 13.49
N LEU A 9 3.55 -0.59 13.68
CA LEU A 9 3.73 -1.68 12.72
C LEU A 9 2.44 -2.45 12.48
N ALA A 10 1.69 -2.79 13.53
CA ALA A 10 0.40 -3.49 13.40
C ALA A 10 -0.65 -2.66 12.65
N ILE A 11 -0.67 -1.34 12.86
CA ILE A 11 -1.55 -0.43 12.12
C ILE A 11 -1.13 -0.37 10.64
N LEU A 12 0.17 -0.15 10.37
CA LEU A 12 0.71 -0.11 9.01
C LEU A 12 0.46 -1.40 8.25
N ASP A 13 0.57 -2.56 8.89
CA ASP A 13 0.34 -3.85 8.25
C ASP A 13 -1.11 -4.05 7.80
N ARG A 14 -2.07 -3.63 8.66
CA ARG A 14 -3.49 -3.62 8.32
C ARG A 14 -3.79 -2.66 7.17
N GLU A 15 -3.20 -1.47 7.21
CA GLU A 15 -3.38 -0.48 6.15
C GLU A 15 -2.81 -0.98 4.82
N ILE A 16 -1.60 -1.54 4.82
CA ILE A 16 -0.95 -2.13 3.64
C ILE A 16 -1.81 -3.25 3.07
N THR A 17 -2.31 -4.14 3.92
CA THR A 17 -3.17 -5.25 3.49
C THR A 17 -4.46 -4.75 2.84
N LYS A 18 -5.15 -3.80 3.49
CA LYS A 18 -6.38 -3.20 2.95
C LYS A 18 -6.11 -2.48 1.62
N HIS A 19 -5.00 -1.75 1.52
CA HIS A 19 -4.62 -0.99 0.34
C HIS A 19 -4.24 -1.91 -0.83
N ARG A 20 -3.53 -3.02 -0.57
CA ARG A 20 -3.25 -4.07 -1.57
C ARG A 20 -4.53 -4.68 -2.15
N GLN A 21 -5.51 -4.97 -1.29
CA GLN A 21 -6.81 -5.48 -1.74
C GLN A 21 -7.54 -4.45 -2.61
N HIS A 22 -7.56 -3.18 -2.18
CA HIS A 22 -8.15 -2.09 -2.96
C HIS A 22 -7.54 -1.95 -4.36
N ILE A 23 -6.20 -1.95 -4.47
CA ILE A 23 -5.49 -1.89 -5.76
C ILE A 23 -5.83 -3.09 -6.64
N LYS A 24 -5.96 -4.29 -6.05
CA LYS A 24 -6.35 -5.50 -6.79
C LYS A 24 -7.76 -5.36 -7.35
N ASP A 25 -8.70 -4.90 -6.54
CA ASP A 25 -10.10 -4.72 -6.94
C ASP A 25 -10.23 -3.65 -8.04
N GLN A 26 -9.49 -2.53 -7.91
CA GLN A 26 -9.43 -1.50 -8.95
C GLN A 26 -8.84 -2.01 -10.26
N ALA A 27 -7.76 -2.81 -10.22
CA ALA A 27 -7.17 -3.38 -11.42
C ALA A 27 -8.13 -4.33 -12.14
N ILE A 28 -8.91 -5.12 -11.39
CA ILE A 28 -9.96 -5.98 -11.95
C ILE A 28 -11.04 -5.12 -12.62
N LEU A 29 -11.51 -4.06 -11.96
CA LEU A 29 -12.53 -3.16 -12.51
C LEU A 29 -12.06 -2.48 -13.78
N ILE A 30 -10.82 -1.96 -13.81
CA ILE A 30 -10.24 -1.34 -15.00
C ILE A 30 -10.23 -2.33 -16.17
N GLY A 31 -9.82 -3.58 -15.92
CA GLY A 31 -9.84 -4.61 -16.96
C GLY A 31 -11.24 -4.94 -17.47
N VAL A 32 -12.30 -4.82 -16.65
CA VAL A 32 -13.69 -4.94 -17.10
C VAL A 32 -14.05 -3.75 -17.99
N LEU A 33 -13.78 -2.53 -17.52
CA LEU A 33 -14.11 -1.30 -18.24
C LEU A 33 -13.41 -1.22 -19.61
N GLU A 34 -12.16 -1.65 -19.69
CA GLU A 34 -11.39 -1.70 -20.93
C GLU A 34 -12.03 -2.65 -21.95
N ARG A 35 -12.44 -3.85 -21.50
CA ARG A 35 -13.13 -4.83 -22.38
C ARG A 35 -14.48 -4.32 -22.88
N ASP A 36 -15.16 -3.53 -22.06
CA ASP A 36 -16.44 -2.92 -22.40
C ASP A 36 -16.28 -1.65 -23.27
N GLY A 37 -15.03 -1.27 -23.60
CA GLY A 37 -14.72 -0.15 -24.49
C GLY A 37 -14.78 1.24 -23.82
N HIS A 38 -14.76 1.30 -22.49
CA HIS A 38 -14.67 2.58 -21.78
C HIS A 38 -13.27 3.17 -21.86
N ASN A 39 -13.18 4.51 -21.82
CA ASN A 39 -11.90 5.18 -21.59
C ASN A 39 -11.48 4.99 -20.13
N ILE A 40 -10.30 4.36 -19.94
CA ILE A 40 -9.75 4.00 -18.62
C ILE A 40 -8.57 4.89 -18.18
N SER A 41 -8.20 5.91 -18.96
CA SER A 41 -6.95 6.68 -18.75
C SER A 41 -6.86 7.30 -17.35
N ASP A 42 -7.97 7.84 -16.85
CA ASP A 42 -8.03 8.45 -15.52
C ASP A 42 -7.91 7.39 -14.42
N GLN A 43 -8.58 6.25 -14.60
CA GLN A 43 -8.54 5.13 -13.66
C GLN A 43 -7.15 4.50 -13.60
N GLU A 44 -6.45 4.39 -14.73
CA GLU A 44 -5.06 3.93 -14.77
C GLU A 44 -4.11 4.89 -14.06
N LEU A 45 -4.30 6.20 -14.26
CA LEU A 45 -3.53 7.23 -13.57
C LEU A 45 -3.74 7.14 -12.05
N THR A 46 -4.99 7.01 -11.60
CA THR A 46 -5.31 6.81 -10.19
C THR A 46 -4.70 5.52 -9.66
N LEU A 47 -4.82 4.40 -10.38
CA LEU A 47 -4.22 3.13 -9.95
C LEU A 47 -2.69 3.22 -9.81
N LYS A 48 -2.03 3.98 -10.67
CA LYS A 48 -0.59 4.25 -10.58
C LYS A 48 -0.24 5.06 -9.32
N GLN A 49 -1.04 6.07 -8.98
CA GLN A 49 -0.87 6.85 -7.76
C GLN A 49 -1.07 5.98 -6.51
N GLU A 50 -2.13 5.17 -6.48
CA GLU A 50 -2.41 4.24 -5.38
C GLU A 50 -1.26 3.26 -5.14
N ARG A 51 -0.68 2.70 -6.22
CA ARG A 51 0.51 1.83 -6.14
C ARG A 51 1.73 2.56 -5.58
N SER A 52 1.92 3.83 -5.93
CA SER A 52 3.00 4.66 -5.39
C SER A 52 2.82 4.90 -3.88
N GLU A 53 1.61 5.23 -3.45
CA GLU A 53 1.30 5.40 -2.02
C GLU A 53 1.48 4.11 -1.22
N LEU A 54 1.05 2.97 -1.77
CA LEU A 54 1.32 1.67 -1.14
C LEU A 54 2.83 1.42 -0.98
N ALA A 55 3.64 1.74 -2.00
CA ALA A 55 5.09 1.57 -1.92
C ALA A 55 5.70 2.44 -0.82
N LYS A 56 5.22 3.68 -0.62
CA LYS A 56 5.64 4.55 0.49
C LYS A 56 5.31 3.93 1.85
N LYS A 57 4.11 3.34 2.02
CA LYS A 57 3.72 2.67 3.26
C LYS A 57 4.62 1.47 3.57
N ILE A 58 4.94 0.66 2.56
CA ILE A 58 5.87 -0.48 2.71
C ILE A 58 7.28 0.01 3.08
N THR A 59 7.79 1.04 2.42
CA THR A 59 9.10 1.63 2.76
C THR A 59 9.13 2.13 4.21
N ARG A 60 8.05 2.77 4.68
CA ARG A 60 7.93 3.18 6.09
C ARG A 60 7.93 1.98 7.04
N GLN A 61 7.20 0.91 6.73
CA GLN A 61 7.19 -0.31 7.54
C GLN A 61 8.59 -0.94 7.63
N ILE A 62 9.33 -1.00 6.52
CA ILE A 62 10.72 -1.48 6.50
C ILE A 62 11.62 -0.62 7.38
N ALA A 63 11.51 0.71 7.30
CA ALA A 63 12.30 1.63 8.11
C ALA A 63 12.04 1.46 9.61
N LEU A 64 10.78 1.22 10.01
CA LEU A 64 10.42 0.94 11.40
C LEU A 64 10.99 -0.40 11.87
N LEU A 65 10.89 -1.46 11.05
CA LEU A 65 11.48 -2.76 11.36
C LEU A 65 13.01 -2.71 11.51
N GLN A 66 13.71 -1.92 10.68
CA GLN A 66 15.15 -1.72 10.82
C GLN A 66 15.51 -1.04 12.15
N ARG A 67 14.65 -0.13 12.63
CA ARG A 67 14.85 0.58 13.90
C ARG A 67 14.58 -0.30 15.13
N THR A 68 13.75 -1.34 15.01
CA THR A 68 13.52 -2.30 16.11
C THR A 68 14.57 -3.41 16.15
N VAL A 69 15.16 -3.77 15.01
CA VAL A 69 16.16 -4.85 14.91
C VAL A 69 17.57 -4.40 15.27
N ILE A 70 17.90 -3.11 15.14
CA ILE A 70 19.22 -2.56 15.51
C ILE A 70 19.07 -1.72 16.78
N PRO A 71 19.37 -2.27 17.98
CA PRO A 71 19.45 -1.44 19.17
C PRO A 71 20.57 -0.41 18.99
N ALA A 72 20.24 0.87 19.20
CA ALA A 72 21.23 1.93 19.26
C ALA A 72 22.32 1.56 20.28
N LYS A 73 23.56 1.51 19.82
CA LYS A 73 24.74 1.16 20.62
C LYS A 73 25.10 2.28 21.58
#